data_AF-A0A2X2C1N6-F1
#
_entry.id   AF-A0A2X2C1N6-F1
#
_cell.length_a   1.000
_cell.length_b   1.000
_cell.length_c   1.000
_cell.angle_alpha   90.00
_cell.angle_beta   90.00
_cell.angle_gamma   90.00
#
_symmetry.space_group_name_H-M   'P 1'
#
loop_
_entity.id
_entity.type
_entity.pdbx_description
1 polymer ?
#
loop_
_entity_poly.entity_id
_entity_poly.type
_entity_poly.pdbx_seq_one_letter_code
_entity_poly.pdbx_strand_id
1 'polypeptide(L)'
;MTGPETIFEGRYSIYHTHGISEQAIPEQVAQGLGEQWEFLNVSIKPYPVCHFAHATVDCGRRLLKRGISAEEIEQVECVIDPVAAALICEPLETKWAPKTAYGAKFSLPWLFAIGFLDNALTLSSLSAENLQRNDIQLLAKKVSYRYPSENEIPFPSYFPGLIFVRLKNGQQLTERIDIQYGNPENPMVDTDVIAKFYDNAKCVMKKDTS
;
A
#
# COMPACT_ATOMS: atom_id res chain seq x y z
N MET A 1 -8.10 -20.94 34.87
CA MET A 1 -6.77 -20.67 34.29
C MET A 1 -6.34 -19.30 34.80
N THR A 2 -5.18 -19.20 35.45
CA THR A 2 -4.61 -17.94 35.94
C THR A 2 -3.52 -17.45 34.98
N GLY A 3 -3.25 -16.14 34.99
CA GLY A 3 -2.18 -15.51 34.20
C GLY A 3 -1.19 -14.76 35.11
N PRO A 4 -0.02 -14.39 34.59
CA PRO A 4 0.98 -13.64 35.36
C PRO A 4 0.49 -12.22 35.67
N GLU A 5 0.61 -11.80 36.93
CA GLU A 5 0.15 -10.48 37.39
C GLU A 5 1.03 -9.32 36.89
N THR A 6 2.30 -9.60 36.55
CA THR A 6 3.32 -8.58 36.23
C THR A 6 3.81 -8.67 34.78
N ILE A 7 2.89 -8.85 33.83
CA ILE A 7 3.23 -9.07 32.40
C ILE A 7 3.89 -7.83 31.76
N PHE A 8 3.66 -6.64 32.29
CA PHE A 8 4.20 -5.38 31.77
C PHE A 8 5.39 -4.86 32.59
N GLU A 9 5.42 -5.13 33.89
CA GLU A 9 6.35 -4.53 34.86
C GLU A 9 7.31 -5.54 35.51
N GLY A 10 7.11 -6.84 35.26
CA GLY A 10 7.94 -7.90 35.81
C GLY A 10 9.31 -8.01 35.13
N ARG A 11 10.22 -8.73 35.77
CA ARG A 11 11.59 -9.00 35.26
C ARG A 11 11.62 -9.54 33.82
N TYR A 12 10.61 -10.32 33.44
CA TYR A 12 10.45 -10.91 32.10
C TYR A 12 9.26 -10.32 31.35
N SER A 13 9.01 -9.02 31.55
CA SER A 13 7.90 -8.34 30.91
C SER A 13 8.02 -8.29 29.39
N ILE A 14 6.91 -7.97 28.74
CA ILE A 14 6.88 -7.77 27.29
C ILE A 14 7.85 -6.66 26.83
N TYR A 15 8.03 -5.60 27.64
CA TYR A 15 8.95 -4.51 27.31
C TYR A 15 10.41 -4.95 27.36
N HIS A 16 10.80 -5.77 28.34
CA HIS A 16 12.17 -6.28 28.43
C HIS A 16 12.51 -7.32 27.36
N THR A 17 11.50 -8.09 26.93
CA THR A 17 11.72 -9.21 26.01
C THR A 17 11.56 -8.83 24.54
N HIS A 18 10.74 -7.83 24.23
CA HIS A 18 10.39 -7.45 22.86
C HIS A 18 10.49 -5.94 22.56
N GLY A 19 10.71 -5.11 23.58
CA GLY A 19 10.88 -3.68 23.42
C GLY A 19 12.34 -3.24 23.48
N ILE A 20 12.59 -2.00 23.07
CA ILE A 20 13.76 -1.26 23.56
C ILE A 20 13.29 -0.67 24.89
N SER A 21 13.56 -1.36 25.99
CA SER A 21 13.01 -1.02 27.33
C SER A 21 13.28 0.43 27.75
N GLU A 22 14.33 1.05 27.20
CA GLU A 22 14.70 2.46 27.43
C GLU A 22 13.81 3.47 26.67
N GLN A 23 13.10 3.02 25.64
CA GLN A 23 12.18 3.83 24.82
C GLN A 23 10.70 3.55 25.13
N ALA A 24 10.41 2.48 25.88
CA ALA A 24 9.05 2.14 26.26
C ALA A 24 8.52 3.14 27.28
N ILE A 25 7.30 3.64 27.07
CA ILE A 25 6.57 4.50 28.00
C ILE A 25 5.29 3.74 28.39
N PRO A 26 5.33 2.89 29.44
CA PRO A 26 4.21 2.01 29.80
C PRO A 26 2.89 2.74 30.00
N GLU A 27 2.94 3.98 30.51
CA GLU A 27 1.77 4.81 30.79
C GLU A 27 0.95 5.14 29.53
N GLN A 28 1.57 5.13 28.34
CA GLN A 28 0.88 5.36 27.07
C GLN A 28 -0.19 4.30 26.78
N VAL A 29 -0.05 3.08 27.30
CA VAL A 29 -1.04 2.00 27.08
C VAL A 29 -2.40 2.33 27.72
N ALA A 30 -2.39 3.08 28.82
CA ALA A 30 -3.59 3.47 29.54
C ALA A 30 -4.01 4.93 29.27
N GLN A 31 -3.18 5.69 28.55
CA GLN A 31 -3.42 7.09 28.28
C GLN A 31 -4.71 7.27 27.47
N GLY A 32 -5.61 8.14 27.95
CA GLY A 32 -6.86 8.45 27.25
C GLY A 32 -7.90 7.32 27.27
N LEU A 33 -7.71 6.25 28.03
CA LEU A 33 -8.72 5.18 28.14
C LEU A 33 -10.06 5.72 28.63
N GLY A 34 -11.12 5.46 27.88
CA GLY A 34 -12.48 5.96 28.15
C GLY A 34 -12.77 7.35 27.55
N GLU A 35 -11.75 8.06 27.07
CA GLU A 35 -11.89 9.40 26.46
C GLU A 35 -11.53 9.38 24.97
N GLN A 36 -10.51 8.63 24.58
CA GLN A 36 -10.00 8.53 23.22
C GLN A 36 -10.33 7.16 22.62
N TRP A 37 -10.93 7.18 21.42
CA TRP A 37 -11.36 5.99 20.70
C TRP A 37 -10.51 5.79 19.45
N GLU A 38 -9.41 5.04 19.58
CA GLU A 38 -8.45 4.78 18.49
C GLU A 38 -9.06 4.10 17.26
N PHE A 39 -10.22 3.46 17.41
CA PHE A 39 -10.95 2.89 16.27
C PHE A 39 -11.25 3.92 15.18
N LEU A 40 -11.52 5.17 15.56
CA LEU A 40 -11.77 6.27 14.62
C LEU A 40 -10.52 6.67 13.82
N ASN A 41 -9.33 6.29 14.29
CA ASN A 41 -8.05 6.57 13.66
C ASN A 41 -7.58 5.42 12.73
N VAL A 42 -8.38 4.36 12.58
CA VAL A 42 -8.02 3.20 11.76
C VAL A 42 -8.25 3.48 10.28
N SER A 43 -7.21 3.29 9.47
CA SER A 43 -7.35 3.39 8.00
C SER A 43 -8.09 2.19 7.42
N ILE A 44 -9.01 2.44 6.48
CA ILE A 44 -9.67 1.40 5.70
C ILE A 44 -8.88 1.21 4.39
N LYS A 45 -8.30 0.02 4.20
CA LYS A 45 -7.54 -0.27 2.96
C LYS A 45 -8.45 -0.32 1.73
N PRO A 46 -8.26 0.52 0.69
CA PRO A 46 -9.00 0.38 -0.57
C PRO A 46 -8.60 -0.87 -1.34
N TYR A 47 -7.34 -1.32 -1.21
CA TYR A 47 -6.77 -2.43 -1.97
C TYR A 47 -6.32 -3.60 -1.09
N PRO A 48 -6.42 -4.86 -1.56
CA PRO A 48 -6.07 -6.06 -0.78
C PRO A 48 -4.55 -6.38 -0.80
N VAL A 49 -3.71 -5.36 -0.69
CA VAL A 49 -2.24 -5.45 -0.83
C VAL A 49 -1.51 -4.65 0.26
N CYS A 50 -0.17 -4.70 0.30
CA CYS A 50 0.64 -3.93 1.25
C CYS A 50 0.31 -2.44 1.17
N HIS A 51 0.12 -1.80 2.33
CA HIS A 51 -0.37 -0.42 2.44
C HIS A 51 0.59 0.59 1.82
N PHE A 52 1.90 0.34 1.92
CA PHE A 52 2.96 1.17 1.35
C PHE A 52 2.88 1.35 -0.17
N ALA A 53 2.17 0.47 -0.89
CA ALA A 53 2.02 0.58 -2.33
C ALA A 53 0.82 1.41 -2.78
N HIS A 54 -0.13 1.72 -1.89
CA HIS A 54 -1.47 2.21 -2.27
C HIS A 54 -1.39 3.57 -2.98
N ALA A 55 -0.73 4.55 -2.37
CA ALA A 55 -0.62 5.89 -2.93
C ALA A 55 0.15 5.90 -4.27
N THR A 56 1.19 5.08 -4.41
CA THR A 56 1.93 4.95 -5.68
C THR A 56 1.06 4.36 -6.81
N VAL A 57 0.22 3.37 -6.49
CA VAL A 57 -0.77 2.84 -7.45
C VAL A 57 -1.77 3.93 -7.85
N ASP A 58 -2.23 4.73 -6.88
CA ASP A 58 -3.16 5.83 -7.16
C ASP A 58 -2.55 6.92 -8.02
N CYS A 59 -1.26 7.25 -7.84
CA CYS A 59 -0.52 8.15 -8.73
C CYS A 59 -0.54 7.62 -10.17
N GLY A 60 -0.28 6.32 -10.37
CA GLY A 60 -0.39 5.69 -11.69
C GLY A 60 -1.79 5.82 -12.29
N ARG A 61 -2.83 5.53 -11.50
CA ARG A 61 -4.23 5.64 -11.94
C ARG A 61 -4.63 7.08 -12.29
N ARG A 62 -4.08 8.08 -11.61
CA ARG A 62 -4.28 9.50 -11.96
C ARG A 62 -3.69 9.83 -13.34
N LEU A 63 -2.50 9.32 -13.65
CA LEU A 63 -1.90 9.47 -14.98
C LEU A 63 -2.75 8.82 -16.08
N LEU A 64 -3.25 7.61 -15.84
CA LEU A 64 -4.16 6.93 -16.78
C LEU A 64 -5.41 7.78 -17.04
N LYS A 65 -6.03 8.32 -15.98
CA LYS A 65 -7.21 9.20 -16.09
C LYS A 65 -6.93 10.51 -16.85
N ARG A 66 -5.68 10.94 -16.89
CA ARG A 66 -5.22 12.10 -17.70
C ARG A 66 -4.94 11.73 -19.17
N GLY A 67 -5.14 10.47 -19.55
CA GLY A 67 -5.00 9.99 -20.92
C GLY A 67 -3.62 9.42 -21.26
N ILE A 68 -2.73 9.23 -20.28
CA ILE A 68 -1.42 8.61 -20.51
C ILE A 68 -1.59 7.11 -20.70
N SER A 69 -1.02 6.55 -21.76
CA SER A 69 -1.02 5.11 -22.03
C SER A 69 0.27 4.43 -21.55
N ALA A 70 0.21 3.11 -21.34
CA ALA A 70 1.38 2.33 -20.89
C ALA A 70 2.50 2.30 -21.94
N GLU A 71 2.14 2.45 -23.22
CA GLU A 71 3.04 2.49 -24.36
C GLU A 71 3.84 3.79 -24.40
N GLU A 72 3.28 4.90 -23.91
CA GLU A 72 3.94 6.21 -23.85
C GLU A 72 4.98 6.27 -22.73
N ILE A 73 4.80 5.50 -21.65
CA ILE A 73 5.71 5.46 -20.51
C ILE A 73 7.04 4.85 -20.93
N GLU A 74 8.14 5.57 -20.70
CA GLU A 74 9.50 5.08 -20.86
C GLU A 74 10.05 4.57 -19.52
N GLN A 75 9.91 5.37 -18.45
CA GLN A 75 10.37 5.02 -17.11
C GLN A 75 9.44 5.63 -16.04
N VAL A 76 9.30 4.94 -14.91
CA VAL A 76 8.68 5.44 -13.68
C VAL A 76 9.69 5.29 -12.55
N GLU A 77 10.02 6.38 -11.86
CA GLU A 77 10.82 6.35 -10.64
C GLU A 77 9.92 6.71 -9.45
N CYS A 78 9.82 5.80 -8.49
CA CYS A 78 9.06 5.99 -7.25
C CYS A 78 9.99 6.46 -6.12
N VAL A 79 9.54 7.42 -5.31
CA VAL A 79 10.24 7.79 -4.08
C VAL A 79 9.66 7.00 -2.91
N ILE A 80 10.48 6.12 -2.33
CA ILE A 80 10.03 5.13 -1.35
C ILE A 80 10.99 5.12 -0.16
N ASP A 81 10.46 5.17 1.06
CA ASP A 81 11.25 5.06 2.29
C ASP A 81 11.99 3.70 2.38
N PRO A 82 13.20 3.61 2.95
CA PRO A 82 13.95 2.36 3.08
C PRO A 82 13.18 1.21 3.74
N VAL A 83 12.37 1.47 4.77
CA VAL A 83 11.56 0.44 5.45
C VAL A 83 10.51 -0.13 4.51
N ALA A 84 9.85 0.74 3.74
CA ALA A 84 8.89 0.30 2.74
C ALA A 84 9.59 -0.44 1.58
N ALA A 85 10.71 0.09 1.08
CA ALA A 85 11.46 -0.48 -0.04
C ALA A 85 11.93 -1.91 0.24
N ALA A 86 12.44 -2.18 1.44
CA ALA A 86 12.84 -3.52 1.88
C ALA A 86 11.69 -4.55 1.77
N LEU A 87 10.44 -4.11 1.89
CA LEU A 87 9.27 -4.99 1.81
C LEU A 87 8.70 -5.08 0.40
N ILE A 88 8.58 -3.95 -0.31
CA ILE A 88 7.80 -3.88 -1.56
C ILE A 88 8.63 -3.69 -2.83
N CYS A 89 9.90 -3.30 -2.72
CA CYS A 89 10.79 -3.02 -3.84
C CYS A 89 11.94 -4.03 -3.95
N GLU A 90 12.41 -4.61 -2.84
CA GLU A 90 13.66 -5.37 -2.83
C GLU A 90 13.44 -6.90 -2.75
N PRO A 91 14.20 -7.71 -3.52
CA PRO A 91 15.01 -7.34 -4.68
C PRO A 91 14.13 -7.06 -5.91
N LEU A 92 14.47 -6.01 -6.67
CA LEU A 92 13.61 -5.41 -7.70
C LEU A 92 13.22 -6.38 -8.81
N GLU A 93 14.13 -7.26 -9.20
CA GLU A 93 13.94 -8.26 -10.25
C GLU A 93 12.78 -9.22 -9.92
N THR A 94 12.64 -9.58 -8.64
CA THR A 94 11.54 -10.44 -8.18
C THR A 94 10.23 -9.68 -8.05
N LYS A 95 10.29 -8.36 -7.85
CA LYS A 95 9.11 -7.50 -7.73
C LYS A 95 8.51 -7.10 -9.08
N TRP A 96 9.27 -7.16 -10.18
CA TRP A 96 8.73 -6.97 -11.53
C TRP A 96 7.78 -8.10 -11.96
N ALA A 97 8.07 -9.33 -11.55
CA ALA A 97 7.31 -10.52 -11.95
C ALA A 97 7.14 -11.48 -10.75
N PRO A 98 6.28 -11.15 -9.78
CA PRO A 98 5.98 -12.03 -8.65
C PRO A 98 5.41 -13.36 -9.15
N LYS A 99 5.86 -14.47 -8.53
CA LYS A 99 5.46 -15.83 -8.92
C LYS A 99 4.21 -16.34 -8.20
N THR A 100 3.78 -15.65 -7.14
CA THR A 100 2.66 -16.07 -6.30
C THR A 100 1.77 -14.89 -5.94
N ALA A 101 0.50 -15.17 -5.67
CA ALA A 101 -0.46 -14.15 -5.23
C ALA A 101 -0.01 -13.47 -3.92
N TYR A 102 0.64 -14.22 -3.02
CA TYR A 102 1.20 -13.66 -1.80
C TYR A 102 2.36 -12.70 -2.11
N GLY A 103 3.30 -13.11 -2.97
CA GLY A 103 4.41 -12.26 -3.39
C GLY A 103 3.93 -10.97 -4.06
N ALA A 104 2.91 -11.06 -4.91
CA ALA A 104 2.35 -9.90 -5.61
C ALA A 104 1.80 -8.82 -4.67
N LYS A 105 1.27 -9.18 -3.50
CA LYS A 105 0.81 -8.22 -2.47
C LYS A 105 1.93 -7.31 -1.96
N PHE A 106 3.19 -7.67 -2.19
CA PHE A 106 4.39 -6.97 -1.76
C PHE A 106 5.32 -6.66 -2.94
N SER A 107 4.77 -6.41 -4.14
CA SER A 107 5.55 -6.10 -5.33
C SER A 107 5.13 -4.77 -5.94
N LEU A 108 5.74 -3.67 -5.48
CA LEU A 108 5.37 -2.31 -5.92
C LEU A 108 5.36 -2.13 -7.45
N PRO A 109 6.39 -2.57 -8.21
CA PRO A 109 6.39 -2.42 -9.67
C PRO A 109 5.21 -3.12 -10.35
N TRP A 110 4.94 -4.36 -9.93
CA TRP A 110 3.84 -5.15 -10.48
C TRP A 110 2.48 -4.58 -10.08
N LEU A 111 2.32 -4.14 -8.83
CA LEU A 111 1.11 -3.50 -8.33
C LEU A 111 0.82 -2.17 -9.03
N PHE A 112 1.85 -1.35 -9.26
CA PHE A 112 1.74 -0.14 -10.07
C PHE A 112 1.23 -0.49 -11.48
N ALA A 113 1.86 -1.48 -12.12
CA ALA A 113 1.53 -1.85 -13.49
C ALA A 113 0.09 -2.36 -13.65
N ILE A 114 -0.36 -3.31 -12.83
CA ILE A 114 -1.73 -3.83 -12.92
C ILE A 114 -2.76 -2.76 -12.53
N GLY A 115 -2.47 -1.96 -11.49
CA GLY A 115 -3.36 -0.88 -11.07
C GLY A 115 -3.49 0.21 -12.12
N PHE A 116 -2.42 0.49 -12.86
CA PHE A 116 -2.42 1.39 -14.01
C PHE A 116 -3.20 0.81 -15.19
N LEU A 117 -2.90 -0.41 -15.63
CA LEU A 117 -3.49 -1.02 -16.83
C LEU A 117 -4.99 -1.30 -16.68
N ASP A 118 -5.39 -1.86 -15.54
CA ASP A 118 -6.77 -2.29 -15.32
C ASP A 118 -7.61 -1.18 -14.67
N ASN A 119 -6.99 -0.06 -14.28
CA ASN A 119 -7.58 1.00 -13.45
C ASN A 119 -8.28 0.46 -12.19
N ALA A 120 -7.84 -0.68 -11.68
CA ALA A 120 -8.45 -1.40 -10.58
C ALA A 120 -7.41 -2.27 -9.88
N LEU A 121 -7.60 -2.49 -8.57
CA LEU A 121 -6.77 -3.39 -7.79
C LEU A 121 -7.64 -4.11 -6.76
N THR A 122 -8.10 -5.30 -7.12
CA THR A 122 -9.06 -6.11 -6.36
C THR A 122 -8.48 -7.49 -6.02
N LEU A 123 -9.28 -8.36 -5.40
CA LEU A 123 -8.83 -9.75 -5.15
C LEU A 123 -8.56 -10.52 -6.45
N SER A 124 -9.34 -10.28 -7.51
CA SER A 124 -9.12 -10.93 -8.81
C SER A 124 -7.87 -10.44 -9.53
N SER A 125 -7.38 -9.23 -9.20
CA SER A 125 -6.09 -8.75 -9.70
C SER A 125 -4.96 -9.72 -9.35
N LEU A 126 -5.02 -10.41 -8.20
CA LEU A 126 -3.98 -11.33 -7.72
C LEU A 126 -4.09 -12.76 -8.29
N SER A 127 -4.90 -12.97 -9.33
CA SER A 127 -5.13 -14.30 -9.91
C SER A 127 -3.89 -14.85 -10.64
N ALA A 128 -3.84 -16.17 -10.84
CA ALA A 128 -2.75 -16.82 -11.53
C ALA A 128 -2.60 -16.32 -12.98
N GLU A 129 -3.71 -16.00 -13.64
CA GLU A 129 -3.75 -15.46 -15.00
C GLU A 129 -3.09 -14.08 -15.05
N ASN A 130 -3.42 -13.20 -14.10
CA ASN A 130 -2.83 -11.86 -14.02
C ASN A 130 -1.34 -11.89 -13.66
N LEU A 131 -0.87 -12.89 -12.92
CA LEU A 131 0.57 -13.06 -12.67
C LEU A 131 1.36 -13.37 -13.96
N GLN A 132 0.73 -14.01 -14.94
CA GLN A 132 1.36 -14.40 -16.22
C GLN A 132 1.17 -13.38 -17.35
N ARG A 133 0.48 -12.27 -17.08
CA ARG A 133 0.20 -11.22 -18.07
C ARG A 133 1.47 -10.45 -18.46
N ASN A 134 1.83 -10.55 -19.74
CA ASN A 134 3.05 -9.94 -20.29
C ASN A 134 3.00 -8.40 -20.29
N ASP A 135 1.83 -7.81 -20.54
CA ASP A 135 1.63 -6.35 -20.50
C ASP A 135 1.96 -5.77 -19.13
N ILE A 136 1.51 -6.42 -18.05
CA ILE A 136 1.83 -6.04 -16.68
C ILE A 136 3.33 -6.14 -16.43
N GLN A 137 3.96 -7.26 -16.79
CA GLN A 137 5.39 -7.47 -16.55
C GLN A 137 6.26 -6.46 -17.34
N LEU A 138 5.87 -6.11 -18.56
CA LEU A 138 6.58 -5.14 -19.38
C LEU A 138 6.51 -3.72 -18.79
N LEU A 139 5.35 -3.31 -18.29
CA LEU A 139 5.21 -2.02 -17.61
C LEU A 139 5.93 -2.03 -16.26
N ALA A 140 5.83 -3.12 -15.49
CA ALA A 140 6.49 -3.26 -14.18
C ALA A 140 8.01 -3.09 -14.30
N LYS A 141 8.64 -3.62 -15.35
CA LYS A 141 10.08 -3.46 -15.63
C LYS A 141 10.54 -2.02 -15.85
N LYS A 142 9.61 -1.10 -16.16
CA LYS A 142 9.89 0.33 -16.30
C LYS A 142 9.86 1.06 -14.96
N VAL A 143 9.39 0.40 -13.89
CA VAL A 143 9.25 0.98 -12.56
C VAL A 143 10.50 0.67 -11.73
N SER A 144 11.18 1.73 -11.30
CA SER A 144 12.29 1.74 -10.36
C SER A 144 11.94 2.56 -9.12
N TYR A 145 12.85 2.61 -8.15
CA TYR A 145 12.69 3.47 -6.98
C TYR A 145 14.01 4.14 -6.62
N ARG A 146 13.89 5.21 -5.83
CA ARG A 146 14.98 5.83 -5.08
C ARG A 146 14.51 6.15 -3.67
N TYR A 147 15.46 6.36 -2.77
CA TYR A 147 15.16 6.85 -1.44
C TYR A 147 14.82 8.34 -1.44
N PRO A 148 13.97 8.80 -0.50
CA PRO A 148 13.67 10.21 -0.34
C PRO A 148 14.88 10.99 0.16
N SER A 149 14.98 12.27 -0.24
CA SER A 149 15.77 13.23 0.52
C SER A 149 15.07 13.60 1.84
N GLU A 150 15.79 14.31 2.71
CA GLU A 150 15.24 14.72 4.01
C GLU A 150 13.93 15.51 3.84
N ASN A 151 12.87 15.07 4.55
CA ASN A 151 11.53 15.67 4.50
C ASN A 151 10.85 15.68 3.11
N GLU A 152 11.34 14.92 2.13
CA GLU A 152 10.74 14.90 0.78
C GLU A 152 9.32 14.28 0.79
N ILE A 153 9.10 13.29 1.65
CA ILE A 153 7.84 12.56 1.80
C ILE A 153 7.44 12.49 3.28
N PRO A 154 6.14 12.50 3.62
CA PRO A 154 5.68 12.53 5.01
C PRO A 154 5.67 11.15 5.71
N PHE A 155 6.58 10.26 5.33
CA PHE A 155 6.78 8.99 6.04
C PHE A 155 7.57 9.24 7.34
N PRO A 156 7.29 8.55 8.46
CA PRO A 156 6.32 7.47 8.66
C PRO A 156 4.91 7.92 9.07
N SER A 157 4.62 9.22 9.11
CA SER A 157 3.30 9.72 9.55
C SER A 157 2.18 9.26 8.62
N TYR A 158 2.45 9.20 7.31
CA TYR A 158 1.56 8.64 6.29
C TYR A 158 2.31 7.66 5.38
N PHE A 159 1.58 7.05 4.43
CA PHE A 159 2.13 6.16 3.41
C PHE A 159 2.01 6.81 2.01
N PRO A 160 2.88 7.80 1.72
CA PRO A 160 2.77 8.64 0.54
C PRO A 160 3.17 7.93 -0.75
N GLY A 161 2.75 8.51 -1.87
CA GLY A 161 3.19 8.16 -3.22
C GLY A 161 3.74 9.39 -3.91
N LEU A 162 4.98 9.32 -4.38
CA LEU A 162 5.60 10.33 -5.23
C LEU A 162 6.28 9.61 -6.38
N ILE A 163 5.85 9.91 -7.60
CA ILE A 163 6.41 9.31 -8.81
C ILE A 163 6.85 10.36 -9.81
N PHE A 164 7.95 10.06 -10.49
CA PHE A 164 8.45 10.78 -11.65
C PHE A 164 8.34 9.86 -12.87
N VAL A 165 7.60 10.30 -13.88
CA VAL A 165 7.35 9.51 -15.09
C VAL A 165 7.97 10.23 -16.27
N ARG A 166 8.86 9.53 -16.98
CA ARG A 166 9.39 9.98 -18.25
C ARG A 166 8.64 9.28 -19.37
N LEU A 167 8.10 10.06 -20.30
CA LEU A 167 7.45 9.56 -21.50
C LEU A 167 8.46 9.43 -22.65
N LYS A 168 8.16 8.58 -23.63
CA LYS A 168 8.98 8.35 -24.83
C LYS A 168 9.18 9.60 -25.70
N ASN A 169 8.28 10.58 -25.60
CA ASN A 169 8.41 11.87 -26.28
C ASN A 169 9.34 12.85 -25.54
N GLY A 170 9.95 12.43 -24.42
CA GLY A 170 10.84 13.24 -23.59
C GLY A 170 10.13 14.05 -22.49
N GLN A 171 8.80 14.11 -22.49
CA GLN A 171 8.04 14.80 -21.46
C GLN A 171 8.22 14.12 -20.10
N GLN A 172 8.33 14.92 -19.05
CA GLN A 172 8.36 14.47 -17.67
C GLN A 172 7.07 14.86 -16.95
N LEU A 173 6.52 13.91 -16.22
CA LEU A 173 5.31 14.07 -15.40
C LEU A 173 5.64 13.73 -13.96
N THR A 174 4.98 14.42 -13.03
CA THR A 174 5.06 14.13 -11.60
C THR A 174 3.66 13.96 -11.06
N GLU A 175 3.48 12.96 -10.19
CA GLU A 175 2.28 12.77 -9.40
C GLU A 175 2.66 12.59 -7.93
N ARG A 176 1.87 13.21 -7.06
CA ARG A 176 2.07 13.19 -5.61
C ARG A 176 0.76 12.97 -4.87
N ILE A 177 0.80 12.08 -3.90
CA ILE A 177 -0.25 11.81 -2.91
C ILE A 177 0.45 11.69 -1.55
N ASP A 178 0.25 12.69 -0.68
CA ASP A 178 0.90 12.71 0.64
C ASP A 178 0.20 11.81 1.66
N ILE A 179 -1.13 11.75 1.58
CA ILE A 179 -1.97 10.97 2.48
C ILE A 179 -2.71 9.94 1.64
N GLN A 180 -2.47 8.65 1.91
CA GLN A 180 -3.07 7.55 1.17
C GLN A 180 -4.59 7.47 1.34
N TYR A 181 -5.27 7.05 0.29
CA TYR A 181 -6.72 6.89 0.32
C TYR A 181 -7.14 5.83 1.34
N GLY A 182 -8.16 6.14 2.13
CA GLY A 182 -8.63 5.34 3.26
C GLY A 182 -8.03 5.70 4.61
N ASN A 183 -7.04 6.60 4.66
CA ASN A 183 -6.61 7.24 5.91
C ASN A 183 -7.76 8.11 6.48
N PRO A 184 -7.91 8.28 7.81
CA PRO A 184 -8.92 9.18 8.38
C PRO A 184 -8.92 10.61 7.80
N GLU A 185 -7.75 11.13 7.42
CA GLU A 185 -7.60 12.47 6.79
C GLU A 185 -7.80 12.46 5.27
N ASN A 186 -7.84 11.28 4.65
CA ASN A 186 -8.20 11.08 3.24
C ASN A 186 -9.12 9.85 3.11
N PRO A 187 -10.33 9.90 3.69
CA PRO A 187 -11.15 8.71 3.93
C PRO A 187 -11.73 8.15 2.63
N MET A 188 -12.00 6.84 2.63
CA MET A 188 -12.81 6.26 1.57
C MET A 188 -14.23 6.85 1.64
N VAL A 189 -14.77 7.24 0.49
CA VAL A 189 -16.19 7.63 0.42
C VAL A 189 -17.08 6.39 0.59
N ASP A 190 -18.27 6.58 1.18
CA ASP A 190 -19.19 5.48 1.50
C ASP A 190 -19.50 4.59 0.29
N THR A 191 -19.66 5.19 -0.89
CA THR A 191 -19.92 4.45 -2.14
C THR A 191 -18.79 3.47 -2.47
N ASP A 192 -17.53 3.84 -2.20
CA ASP A 192 -16.38 2.98 -2.45
C ASP A 192 -16.26 1.87 -1.40
N VAL A 193 -16.59 2.17 -0.14
CA VAL A 193 -16.63 1.18 0.94
C VAL A 193 -17.70 0.12 0.64
N ILE A 194 -18.89 0.55 0.23
CA ILE A 194 -20.00 -0.33 -0.16
C ILE A 194 -19.62 -1.15 -1.41
N ALA A 195 -19.07 -0.52 -2.45
CA ALA A 195 -18.63 -1.23 -3.66
C ALA A 195 -17.58 -2.29 -3.34
N LYS A 196 -16.60 -1.97 -2.50
CA LYS A 196 -15.59 -2.90 -2.00
C LYS A 196 -16.22 -4.06 -1.22
N PHE A 197 -17.22 -3.80 -0.37
CA PHE A 197 -17.92 -4.85 0.36
C PHE A 197 -18.57 -5.85 -0.59
N TYR A 198 -19.33 -5.38 -1.58
CA TYR A 198 -19.98 -6.25 -2.56
C TYR A 198 -18.97 -7.00 -3.43
N ASP A 199 -17.87 -6.37 -3.86
CA ASP A 199 -16.83 -7.05 -4.64
C ASP A 199 -16.17 -8.19 -3.84
N ASN A 200 -15.95 -8.00 -2.54
CA ASN A 200 -15.43 -9.06 -1.66
C ASN A 200 -16.46 -10.19 -1.42
N ALA A 201 -17.75 -9.84 -1.34
CA ALA A 201 -18.81 -10.79 -1.01
C ALA A 201 -19.38 -11.53 -2.25
N LYS A 202 -19.01 -11.13 -3.47
CA LYS A 202 -19.60 -11.65 -4.72
C LYS A 202 -19.51 -13.18 -4.89
N CYS A 203 -18.50 -13.82 -4.29
CA CYS A 203 -18.31 -15.27 -4.41
C CYS A 203 -19.24 -16.08 -3.47
N VAL A 204 -19.90 -15.41 -2.52
CA VAL A 204 -20.78 -16.06 -1.53
C VAL A 204 -22.20 -15.48 -1.51
N MET A 205 -22.38 -14.27 -2.04
CA MET A 205 -23.70 -13.65 -2.23
C MET A 205 -24.37 -14.27 -3.45
N LYS A 206 -25.60 -14.79 -3.29
CA LYS A 206 -26.44 -15.14 -4.44
C LYS A 206 -26.75 -13.85 -5.19
N LYS A 207 -26.70 -13.89 -6.53
CA LYS A 207 -27.26 -12.79 -7.34
C LYS A 207 -28.74 -12.71 -6.99
N ASP A 208 -29.19 -11.55 -6.51
CA ASP A 208 -30.62 -11.28 -6.40
C ASP A 208 -31.21 -11.38 -7.82
N THR A 209 -31.96 -12.46 -8.04
CA THR A 209 -32.81 -12.61 -9.22
C THR A 209 -34.00 -11.69 -9.02
N SER A 210 -33.89 -10.46 -9.50
CA SER A 210 -35.02 -9.58 -9.82
C SER A 210 -35.43 -9.75 -11.27
#